data_AF-A0A382D6B4-F1
#
_entry.id   AF-A0A382D6B4-F1
#
_cell.length_a   1.000
_cell.length_b   1.000
_cell.length_c   1.000
_cell.angle_alpha   90.00
_cell.angle_beta   90.00
_cell.angle_gamma   90.00
#
_symmetry.space_group_name_H-M   'P 1'
#
loop_
_entity.id
_entity.type
_entity.pdbx_description
1 polymer ?
#
loop_
_entity_poly.entity_id
_entity_poly.type
_entity_poly.pdbx_seq_one_letter_code
_entity_poly.pdbx_strand_id
1 'polypeptide(L)' 'QLPTETELYLGLIHHQDHNGDKQRIAAAQKVVPSFGIASECGWGRTDPERVPGLIESHRLAASNL' A
#
# COMPACT_ATOMS: atom_id res chain seq x y z
N GLN A 1 -13.94 -9.78 -13.45
CA GLN A 1 -12.51 -10.14 -13.49
C GLN A 1 -11.78 -9.05 -14.27
N LEU A 2 -10.56 -8.71 -13.85
CA LEU A 2 -9.71 -7.80 -14.61
C LEU A 2 -9.10 -8.53 -15.82
N PRO A 3 -8.76 -7.83 -16.92
CA PRO A 3 -7.97 -8.42 -18.00
C PRO A 3 -6.64 -8.99 -17.50
N THR A 4 -6.15 -10.06 -18.13
CA THR A 4 -4.91 -10.75 -17.71
C THR A 4 -3.68 -9.82 -17.69
N GLU A 5 -3.61 -8.86 -18.61
CA GLU A 5 -2.51 -7.89 -18.71
C GLU A 5 -2.59 -6.76 -17.67
N THR A 6 -3.60 -6.77 -16.79
CA THR A 6 -3.80 -5.71 -15.78
C THR A 6 -3.09 -6.05 -14.48
N GLU A 7 -2.13 -5.21 -14.09
CA GLU A 7 -1.59 -5.21 -12.73
C GLU A 7 -2.45 -4.34 -11.81
N LEU A 8 -3.02 -4.95 -10.76
CA LEU A 8 -3.80 -4.24 -9.75
C LEU A 8 -2.87 -3.72 -8.65
N TYR A 9 -2.88 -2.41 -8.40
CA TYR A 9 -2.23 -1.81 -7.23
C TYR A 9 -3.29 -1.21 -6.30
N LEU A 10 -3.21 -1.52 -5.01
CA LEU A 10 -4.15 -1.04 -4.00
C LEU A 10 -3.49 0.00 -3.08
N GLY A 11 -4.18 1.12 -2.88
CA GLY A 11 -3.80 2.16 -1.92
C GLY A 11 -4.07 1.70 -0.49
N LEU A 12 -3.07 1.09 0.15
CA LEU A 12 -3.20 0.46 1.48
C LEU A 12 -2.22 1.03 2.52
N ILE A 13 -1.27 1.87 2.08
CA ILE A 13 -0.20 2.40 2.93
C ILE A 13 -0.54 3.81 3.40
N HIS A 14 -0.71 3.99 4.71
CA HIS A 14 -1.01 5.27 5.33
C HIS A 14 0.19 5.79 6.13
N HIS A 15 0.28 7.12 6.25
CA HIS A 15 1.34 7.76 7.03
C HIS A 15 1.28 7.36 8.52
N GLN A 16 2.39 6.84 9.04
CA GLN A 16 2.56 6.44 10.46
C GLN A 16 1.53 5.41 10.97
N ASP A 17 0.95 4.58 10.10
CA ASP A 17 -0.07 3.58 10.47
C ASP A 17 0.30 2.15 10.03
N HIS A 18 1.48 1.67 10.41
CA HIS A 18 1.96 0.34 10.00
C HIS A 18 1.05 -0.81 10.42
N ASN A 19 0.35 -0.68 11.55
CA ASN A 19 -0.60 -1.70 12.00
C ASN A 19 -1.86 -1.69 11.14
N GLY A 20 -2.38 -0.52 10.80
CA GLY A 20 -3.48 -0.39 9.86
C GLY A 20 -3.11 -0.88 8.46
N ASP A 21 -1.89 -0.60 7.98
CA ASP A 21 -1.40 -1.10 6.69
C ASP A 21 -1.49 -2.62 6.61
N LYS A 22 -1.01 -3.33 7.65
CA LYS A 22 -1.11 -4.80 7.77
C LYS A 22 -2.55 -5.29 7.76
N GLN A 23 -3.45 -4.60 8.48
CA GLN A 23 -4.86 -4.98 8.53
C GLN A 23 -5.54 -4.79 7.17
N ARG A 24 -5.23 -3.70 6.45
CA ARG A 24 -5.76 -3.42 5.11
C ARG A 24 -5.27 -4.46 4.09
N ILE A 25 -3.99 -4.82 4.12
CA ILE A 25 -3.40 -5.89 3.29
C ILE A 25 -4.10 -7.23 3.57
N ALA A 26 -4.21 -7.63 4.84
CA ALA A 26 -4.86 -8.88 5.21
C ALA A 26 -6.35 -8.92 4.83
N ALA A 27 -7.03 -7.77 4.83
CA ALA A 27 -8.41 -7.67 4.35
C ALA A 27 -8.47 -7.82 2.82
N ALA A 28 -7.58 -7.16 2.07
CA ALA A 28 -7.53 -7.24 0.61
C ALA A 28 -7.22 -8.66 0.10
N GLN A 29 -6.30 -9.37 0.76
CA GLN A 29 -5.93 -10.76 0.43
C GLN A 29 -7.11 -11.75 0.49
N LYS A 30 -8.16 -11.44 1.26
CA LYS A 30 -9.38 -12.27 1.33
C LYS A 30 -10.25 -12.16 0.08
N VAL A 31 -10.05 -11.11 -0.73
CA VAL A 31 -10.91 -10.78 -1.89
C VAL A 31 -10.14 -10.93 -3.20
N VAL A 32 -8.89 -10.48 -3.25
CA VAL A 32 -8.03 -10.56 -4.44
C VAL A 32 -6.70 -11.23 -4.09
N PRO A 33 -6.32 -12.34 -4.77
CA PRO A 33 -5.17 -13.14 -4.37
C PRO A 33 -3.81 -12.54 -4.74
N SER A 34 -3.76 -11.58 -5.67
CA SER A 34 -2.53 -10.91 -6.09
C SER A 34 -2.80 -9.44 -6.41
N PHE A 35 -1.96 -8.57 -5.87
CA PHE A 35 -1.97 -7.12 -6.08
C PHE A 35 -0.63 -6.51 -5.65
N GLY A 36 -0.27 -5.37 -6.22
CA GLY A 36 0.76 -4.48 -5.70
C GLY A 36 0.22 -3.51 -4.65
N ILE A 37 1.11 -2.86 -3.91
CA ILE A 37 0.77 -1.90 -2.84
C ILE A 37 1.15 -0.48 -3.22
N ALA A 38 0.33 0.49 -2.79
CA ALA A 38 0.56 1.92 -2.94
C ALA A 38 0.05 2.67 -1.69
N SER A 39 0.35 3.96 -1.57
CA SER A 39 -0.35 4.84 -0.64
C SER A 39 -1.77 5.17 -1.10
N GLU A 40 -2.63 5.61 -0.19
CA GLU A 40 -4.03 5.95 -0.54
C GLU A 40 -4.14 7.12 -1.51
N CYS A 41 -3.14 8.02 -1.50
CA CYS A 41 -3.05 9.16 -2.39
C CYS A 41 -1.59 9.44 -2.78
N GLY A 42 -1.40 10.33 -3.76
CA GLY A 42 -0.09 10.80 -4.18
C GLY A 42 0.49 11.85 -3.23
N TRP A 43 1.82 11.99 -3.21
CA TRP A 43 2.53 12.84 -2.25
C TRP A 43 2.72 14.30 -2.69
N GLY A 44 2.20 14.69 -3.86
CA GLY A 44 2.49 16.01 -4.46
C GLY A 44 2.07 17.23 -3.63
N ARG A 45 1.20 17.06 -2.63
CA ARG A 45 0.80 18.10 -1.65
C ARG A 45 1.08 17.71 -0.19
N THR A 46 1.87 16.65 0.03
CA THR A 46 2.22 16.18 1.37
C THR A 46 3.45 16.95 1.89
N ASP A 47 3.55 17.06 3.21
CA ASP A 47 4.76 17.54 3.87
C ASP A 47 5.97 16.65 3.49
N PRO A 48 7.03 17.22 2.89
CA PRO A 48 8.21 16.47 2.48
C PRO A 48 8.85 15.63 3.60
N GLU A 49 8.75 16.06 4.86
CA GLU A 49 9.29 15.32 6.01
C GLU A 49 8.60 13.97 6.23
N ARG A 50 7.39 13.76 5.68
CA ARG A 50 6.66 12.50 5.76
C ARG A 50 7.10 11.47 4.73
N VAL A 51 7.74 11.89 3.65
CA VAL A 51 8.11 11.01 2.52
C VAL A 51 9.04 9.88 2.95
N PRO A 52 10.10 10.10 3.74
CA PRO A 52 10.94 8.99 4.23
C PRO A 52 10.16 7.94 5.01
N GLY A 53 9.24 8.37 5.89
CA GLY A 53 8.38 7.46 6.65
C GLY A 53 7.41 6.68 5.76
N LEU A 54 6.86 7.31 4.72
CA LEU A 54 6.00 6.63 3.74
C LEU A 54 6.77 5.60 2.91
N ILE A 55 8.01 5.89 2.50
CA ILE A 55 8.87 4.92 1.80
C ILE A 55 9.18 3.73 2.72
N GLU A 56 9.49 3.98 3.99
CA GLU A 56 9.72 2.92 4.97
C GLU A 56 8.45 2.06 5.19
N SER A 57 7.26 2.68 5.27
CA SER A 57 6.01 1.92 5.30
C SER A 57 5.84 1.01 4.09
N HIS A 58 6.16 1.49 2.87
CA HIS A 58 6.09 0.66 1.66
C HIS A 58 7.06 -0.52 1.75
N ARG A 59 8.30 -0.29 2.20
CA ARG A 59 9.31 -1.34 2.37
C ARG A 59 8.85 -2.40 3.37
N LEU A 60 8.33 -1.97 4.52
CA LEU A 60 7.81 -2.86 5.55
C LEU A 60 6.61 -3.66 5.05
N ALA A 61 5.67 -3.03 4.35
CA ALA A 61 4.52 -3.70 3.79
C ALA A 61 4.93 -4.74 2.72
N ALA A 62 5.81 -4.37 1.79
CA ALA A 62 6.29 -5.26 0.73
C ALA A 62 7.06 -6.48 1.26
N SER A 63 7.77 -6.33 2.38
CA SER A 63 8.52 -7.44 3.00
C SER A 63 7.63 -8.50 3.64
N ASN A 64 6.33 -8.21 3.83
CA ASN A 64 5.35 -9.08 4.50
C ASN A 64 4.24 -9.57 3.56
N LEU A 65 4.38 -9.35 2.24
CA LEU A 65 3.45 -9.85 1.22
C LEU A 65 3.75 -11.31 0.87
#